data_AF-A0A1Q6RPP8-F1
#
_entry.id   AF-A0A1Q6RPP8-F1
#
_cell.length_a   1.000
_cell.length_b   1.000
_cell.length_c   1.000
_cell.angle_alpha   90.00
_cell.angle_beta   90.00
_cell.angle_gamma   90.00
#
_symmetry.space_group_name_H-M   'P 1'
#
loop_
_entity.id
_entity.type
_entity.pdbx_description
1 polymer ?
#
loop_
_entity_poly.entity_id
_entity_poly.type
_entity_poly.pdbx_seq_one_letter_code
_entity_poly.pdbx_strand_id
1 'polypeptide(L)'
;MARKKSKPSVRIEYDMLSDELKKMYDEIYLTLKKKNIFELRQEAQELSIGAPTRLQKAELVRRMADKLVSDYVPEDMTQVENEVKGIYFNGYLDDIVVPKALIERWKLRDGDVITGTYAKSESCGYVMIGINKTEHDISADRPRFEQLQAQAGEKMILCNAAKAKFPALKKGERVLMSSFTAEEGKKISEWFENCLFIPIGVLPESKFNDEQFAVPFDMSAEDSTKTVLTAVSRAKRLCEEGKDVVIVASGLSLLGDRDAERAVFGVGRNFNYGSITVIADEDKEKENGAYAKAATRII
;
A
#
# COMPACT_ATOMS: atom_id res chain seq x y z
N MET A 1 -4.61 31.52 8.19
CA MET A 1 -3.47 30.58 8.23
C MET A 1 -3.97 29.23 8.74
N ALA A 2 -4.14 28.26 7.85
CA ALA A 2 -4.71 26.95 8.17
C ALA A 2 -3.70 26.08 8.96
N ARG A 3 -4.12 25.56 10.11
CA ARG A 3 -3.36 24.57 10.90
C ARG A 3 -3.19 23.30 10.06
N LYS A 4 -1.94 22.94 9.73
CA LYS A 4 -1.60 21.61 9.21
C LYS A 4 -2.05 20.57 10.24
N LYS A 5 -3.14 19.82 9.95
CA LYS A 5 -3.52 18.64 10.73
C LYS A 5 -2.36 17.64 10.60
N SER A 6 -1.75 17.29 11.73
CA SER A 6 -0.78 16.19 11.81
C SER A 6 -1.46 14.91 11.35
N LYS A 7 -0.77 14.09 10.55
CA LYS A 7 -1.22 12.74 10.19
C LYS A 7 -1.64 11.98 11.48
N PRO A 8 -2.73 11.21 11.45
CA PRO A 8 -3.07 10.35 12.58
C PRO A 8 -1.93 9.34 12.75
N SER A 9 -1.32 9.32 13.94
CA SER A 9 -0.45 8.21 14.34
C SER A 9 -1.33 6.97 14.43
N VAL A 10 -1.01 5.94 13.64
CA VAL A 10 -1.69 4.64 13.71
C VAL A 10 -1.63 4.15 15.14
N ARG A 11 -2.82 3.92 15.72
CA ARG A 11 -2.99 3.50 17.11
C ARG A 11 -2.90 1.98 17.11
N ILE A 12 -2.01 1.41 17.92
CA ILE A 12 -2.12 -0.01 18.25
C ILE A 12 -3.41 -0.15 19.06
N GLU A 13 -4.41 -0.84 18.51
CA GLU A 13 -5.61 -1.14 19.25
C GLU A 13 -5.26 -2.17 20.32
N TYR A 14 -5.12 -1.70 21.57
CA TYR A 14 -4.74 -2.52 22.73
C TYR A 14 -5.55 -3.82 22.84
N ASP A 15 -6.83 -3.77 22.46
CA ASP A 15 -7.72 -4.92 22.52
C ASP A 15 -7.36 -6.03 21.53
N MET A 16 -6.65 -5.68 20.44
CA MET A 16 -6.14 -6.58 19.41
C MET A 16 -4.78 -7.21 19.77
N LEU A 17 -4.20 -6.86 20.93
CA LEU A 17 -2.98 -7.47 21.43
C LEU A 17 -3.28 -8.79 22.16
N SER A 18 -2.38 -9.77 22.03
CA SER A 18 -2.39 -10.98 22.85
C SER A 18 -2.23 -10.65 24.34
N ASP A 19 -2.67 -11.54 25.23
CA ASP A 19 -2.64 -11.31 26.68
C ASP A 19 -1.20 -11.10 27.21
N GLU A 20 -0.20 -11.69 26.55
CA GLU A 20 1.22 -11.50 26.85
C GLU A 20 1.73 -10.13 26.41
N LEU A 21 1.33 -9.64 25.24
CA LEU A 21 1.66 -8.28 24.77
C LEU A 21 0.95 -7.21 25.57
N LYS A 22 -0.28 -7.47 26.04
CA LYS A 22 -1.00 -6.59 26.98
C LYS A 22 -0.22 -6.45 28.28
N LYS A 23 0.27 -7.56 28.83
CA LYS A 23 1.10 -7.57 30.04
C LYS A 23 2.43 -6.83 29.84
N MET A 24 3.12 -7.05 28.72
CA MET A 24 4.35 -6.33 28.38
C MET A 24 4.11 -4.83 28.16
N TYR A 25 3.04 -4.47 27.43
CA TYR A 25 2.63 -3.09 27.24
C TYR A 25 2.36 -2.42 28.59
N ASP A 26 1.64 -3.10 29.49
CA ASP A 26 1.37 -2.62 30.85
C ASP A 26 2.65 -2.46 31.68
N GLU A 27 3.60 -3.40 31.60
CA GLU A 27 4.89 -3.33 32.28
C GLU A 27 5.76 -2.16 31.77
N ILE A 28 5.83 -1.98 30.45
CA ILE A 28 6.52 -0.86 29.80
C ILE A 28 5.85 0.46 30.18
N TYR A 29 4.53 0.53 30.08
CA TYR A 29 3.74 1.70 30.42
C TYR A 29 3.91 2.08 31.89
N LEU A 30 3.85 1.12 32.81
CA LEU A 30 4.07 1.33 34.24
C LEU A 30 5.50 1.79 34.55
N THR A 31 6.49 1.25 33.85
CA THR A 31 7.91 1.64 33.99
C THR A 31 8.14 3.07 33.53
N LEU A 32 7.65 3.42 32.34
CA LEU A 32 7.73 4.77 31.78
C LEU A 32 6.94 5.79 32.63
N LYS A 33 5.79 5.41 33.18
CA LYS A 33 4.99 6.28 34.06
C LYS A 33 5.75 6.71 35.31
N LYS A 34 6.62 5.85 35.84
CA LYS A 34 7.47 6.10 37.02
C LYS A 34 8.63 7.07 36.74
N LYS A 35 9.11 7.15 35.50
CA LYS A 35 10.23 8.05 35.11
C LYS A 35 9.85 9.53 35.20
N ASN A 36 10.84 10.39 35.32
CA ASN A 36 10.64 11.85 35.31
C ASN A 36 10.37 12.33 33.86
N ILE A 37 9.64 13.45 33.71
CA ILE A 37 9.35 14.06 32.39
C ILE A 37 10.61 14.44 31.62
N PHE A 38 11.71 14.72 32.31
CA PHE A 38 13.00 15.03 31.68
C PHE A 38 13.61 13.78 31.03
N GLU A 39 13.69 12.68 31.76
CA GLU A 39 14.18 11.37 31.28
C GLU A 39 13.31 10.88 30.11
N LEU A 40 11.99 10.97 30.25
CA LEU A 40 11.05 10.57 29.20
C LEU A 40 11.25 11.36 27.90
N ARG A 41 11.62 12.65 27.97
CA ARG A 41 11.85 13.46 26.77
C ARG A 41 13.16 13.13 26.09
N GLN A 42 14.19 12.77 26.86
CA GLN A 42 15.48 12.32 26.34
C GLN A 42 15.33 10.98 25.63
N GLU A 43 14.74 9.98 26.29
CA GLU A 43 14.46 8.67 25.71
C GLU A 43 13.50 8.77 24.51
N ALA A 44 12.51 9.66 24.55
CA ALA A 44 11.62 9.88 23.41
C ALA A 44 12.34 10.51 22.19
N GLN A 45 13.40 11.30 22.40
CA GLN A 45 14.24 11.79 21.30
C GLN A 45 15.06 10.66 20.68
N GLU A 46 15.62 9.78 21.52
CA GLU A 46 16.36 8.58 21.07
C GLU A 46 15.43 7.65 20.26
N LEU A 47 14.18 7.47 20.71
CA LEU A 47 13.14 6.71 20.03
C LEU A 47 12.50 7.42 18.81
N SER A 48 13.02 8.60 18.43
CA SER A 48 12.54 9.40 17.29
C SER A 48 11.05 9.79 17.36
N ILE A 49 10.51 9.98 18.57
CA ILE A 49 9.12 10.44 18.75
C ILE A 49 9.03 11.92 18.40
N GLY A 50 8.11 12.26 17.51
CA GLY A 50 7.93 13.64 17.04
C GLY A 50 7.49 14.61 18.14
N ALA A 51 8.26 15.69 18.31
CA ALA A 51 7.99 16.81 19.23
C ALA A 51 7.70 16.40 20.70
N PRO A 52 8.61 15.67 21.38
CA PRO A 52 8.36 15.10 22.71
C PRO A 52 8.21 16.17 23.79
N THR A 53 8.77 17.36 23.58
CA THR A 53 8.63 18.51 24.48
C THR A 53 7.23 19.14 24.46
N ARG A 54 6.44 18.90 23.41
CA ARG A 54 5.06 19.43 23.26
C ARG A 54 3.98 18.48 23.76
N LEU A 55 4.37 17.26 24.18
CA LEU A 55 3.45 16.24 24.66
C LEU A 55 3.28 16.31 26.17
N GLN A 56 2.05 16.04 26.64
CA GLN A 56 1.79 15.80 28.05
C GLN A 56 2.41 14.47 28.47
N LYS A 57 2.78 14.33 29.76
CA LYS A 57 3.46 13.11 30.27
C LYS A 57 2.73 11.82 29.90
N ALA A 58 1.40 11.78 30.08
CA ALA A 58 0.59 10.60 29.78
C ALA A 58 0.65 10.21 28.29
N GLU A 59 0.53 11.19 27.39
CA GLU A 59 0.59 10.95 25.94
C GLU A 59 2.01 10.61 25.47
N LEU A 60 3.04 11.19 26.10
CA LEU A 60 4.44 10.87 25.83
C LEU A 60 4.75 9.42 26.23
N VAL A 61 4.35 9.02 27.44
CA VAL A 61 4.50 7.65 27.94
C VAL A 61 3.76 6.66 27.03
N ARG A 62 2.53 6.98 26.62
CA ARG A 62 1.74 6.12 25.74
C ARG A 62 2.42 5.92 24.38
N ARG A 63 2.88 7.01 23.74
CA ARG A 63 3.59 6.91 22.46
C ARG A 63 4.91 6.17 22.57
N MET A 64 5.62 6.33 23.69
CA MET A 64 6.84 5.56 23.95
C MET A 64 6.52 4.07 24.12
N ALA A 65 5.46 3.72 24.86
CA ALA A 65 5.02 2.34 25.00
C ALA A 65 4.60 1.73 23.65
N ASP A 66 3.75 2.42 22.88
CA ASP A 66 3.36 2.01 21.52
C ASP A 66 4.61 1.79 20.64
N LYS A 67 5.58 2.69 20.73
CA LYS A 67 6.82 2.69 19.94
C LYS A 67 7.74 1.53 20.33
N LEU A 68 7.91 1.26 21.62
CA LEU A 68 8.78 0.21 22.17
C LEU A 68 8.19 -1.18 21.96
N VAL A 69 6.86 -1.33 22.10
CA VAL A 69 6.16 -2.58 21.76
C VAL A 69 6.24 -2.84 20.25
N SER A 70 6.16 -1.80 19.42
CA SER A 70 6.38 -1.90 17.97
C SER A 70 7.82 -2.21 17.56
N ASP A 71 8.82 -1.94 18.41
CA ASP A 71 10.24 -2.23 18.16
C ASP A 71 10.69 -3.56 18.79
N TYR A 72 9.80 -4.27 19.50
CA TYR A 72 10.09 -5.55 20.14
C TYR A 72 10.20 -6.68 19.11
N VAL A 73 11.33 -7.39 19.14
CA VAL A 73 11.54 -8.67 18.46
C VAL A 73 11.34 -9.75 19.52
N PRO A 74 10.30 -10.59 19.43
CA PRO A 74 9.99 -11.56 20.48
C PRO A 74 11.13 -12.54 20.78
N GLU A 75 11.47 -12.75 22.06
CA GLU A 75 12.51 -13.71 22.49
C GLU A 75 12.05 -15.18 22.38
N ASP A 76 10.74 -15.41 22.25
CA ASP A 76 10.03 -16.70 22.13
C ASP A 76 9.95 -17.23 20.69
N MET A 77 10.80 -16.76 19.77
CA MET A 77 10.75 -17.22 18.38
C MET A 77 11.04 -18.71 18.26
N THR A 78 10.04 -19.45 17.77
CA THR A 78 10.22 -20.85 17.37
C THR A 78 11.12 -20.92 16.12
N GLN A 79 12.01 -21.91 16.05
CA GLN A 79 13.10 -22.07 15.05
C GLN A 79 12.63 -22.35 13.60
N VAL A 80 11.52 -21.78 13.15
CA VAL A 80 11.07 -21.96 11.77
C VAL A 80 11.34 -20.68 11.01
N GLU A 81 12.55 -20.61 10.46
CA GLU A 81 12.95 -19.63 9.45
C GLU A 81 12.29 -20.00 8.12
N ASN A 82 11.18 -19.36 7.80
CA ASN A 82 10.55 -19.48 6.49
C ASN A 82 10.85 -18.23 5.66
N GLU A 83 11.09 -18.41 4.35
CA GLU A 83 11.23 -17.30 3.42
C GLU A 83 9.88 -16.96 2.80
N VAL A 84 9.57 -15.66 2.71
CA VAL A 84 8.37 -15.14 2.08
C VAL A 84 8.73 -14.05 1.08
N LYS A 85 7.98 -13.97 -0.02
CA LYS A 85 8.03 -12.86 -0.97
C LYS A 85 6.64 -12.24 -1.05
N GLY A 86 6.56 -10.92 -0.90
CA GLY A 86 5.28 -10.21 -0.93
C GLY A 86 5.44 -8.70 -1.11
N ILE A 87 4.31 -8.00 -1.11
CA ILE A 87 4.26 -6.54 -1.22
C ILE A 87 4.15 -5.96 0.18
N TYR A 88 5.11 -5.14 0.56
CA TYR A 88 5.06 -4.38 1.79
C TYR A 88 3.98 -3.30 1.71
N PHE A 89 3.09 -3.26 2.70
CA PHE A 89 2.07 -2.23 2.83
C PHE A 89 1.73 -1.96 4.30
N ASN A 90 1.83 -0.69 4.70
CA ASN A 90 1.41 -0.20 6.02
C ASN A 90 1.97 -0.97 7.23
N GLY A 91 3.23 -1.41 7.15
CA GLY A 91 3.89 -2.15 8.23
C GLY A 91 3.75 -3.68 8.15
N TYR A 92 3.10 -4.20 7.11
CA TYR A 92 2.84 -5.63 6.94
C TYR A 92 3.32 -6.13 5.57
N LEU A 93 3.60 -7.42 5.50
CA LEU A 93 3.65 -8.21 4.28
C LEU A 93 2.62 -9.33 4.44
N ASP A 94 1.51 -9.24 3.73
CA ASP A 94 0.32 -10.06 3.98
C ASP A 94 -0.09 -9.98 5.47
N ASP A 95 0.05 -11.07 6.22
CA ASP A 95 -0.22 -11.17 7.67
C ASP A 95 1.04 -11.09 8.54
N ILE A 96 2.21 -10.87 7.93
CA ILE A 96 3.51 -10.84 8.60
C ILE A 96 3.85 -9.40 8.97
N VAL A 97 4.05 -9.15 10.27
CA VAL A 97 4.47 -7.85 10.78
C VAL A 97 5.90 -7.56 10.33
N VAL A 98 6.14 -6.37 9.76
CA VAL A 98 7.47 -5.90 9.40
C VAL A 98 7.95 -4.87 10.44
N PRO A 99 8.94 -5.21 11.27
CA PRO A 99 9.46 -4.30 12.29
C PRO A 99 9.97 -2.97 11.72
N LYS A 100 9.76 -1.88 12.47
CA LYS A 100 10.18 -0.53 12.05
C LYS A 100 11.68 -0.43 11.76
N ALA A 101 12.50 -1.15 12.50
CA ALA A 101 13.94 -1.20 12.27
C ALA A 101 14.27 -1.69 10.84
N LEU A 102 13.53 -2.68 10.32
CA LEU A 102 13.69 -3.15 8.94
C LEU A 102 13.14 -2.13 7.94
N ILE A 103 11.98 -1.51 8.23
CA ILE A 103 11.40 -0.44 7.39
C ILE A 103 12.38 0.72 7.21
N GLU A 104 12.99 1.21 8.29
CA GLU A 104 13.92 2.34 8.26
C GLU A 104 15.25 1.97 7.62
N ARG A 105 15.81 0.80 7.98
CA ARG A 105 17.07 0.29 7.41
C ARG A 105 17.00 0.13 5.90
N TRP A 106 15.90 -0.44 5.42
CA TRP A 106 15.68 -0.71 3.99
C TRP A 106 14.92 0.42 3.28
N LYS A 107 14.57 1.50 3.98
CA LYS A 107 13.84 2.67 3.43
C LYS A 107 12.58 2.24 2.66
N LEU A 108 11.86 1.28 3.22
CA LEU A 108 10.66 0.70 2.60
C LEU A 108 9.56 1.76 2.46
N ARG A 109 8.80 1.62 1.39
CA ARG A 109 7.59 2.39 1.11
C ARG A 109 6.52 1.42 0.61
N ASP A 110 5.26 1.74 0.88
CA ASP A 110 4.13 0.92 0.45
C ASP A 110 4.24 0.55 -1.04
N GLY A 111 3.97 -0.70 -1.39
CA GLY A 111 4.13 -1.21 -2.75
C GLY A 111 5.51 -1.78 -3.08
N ASP A 112 6.48 -1.71 -2.16
CA ASP A 112 7.79 -2.37 -2.37
C ASP A 112 7.65 -3.89 -2.30
N VAL A 113 8.25 -4.59 -3.26
CA VAL A 113 8.33 -6.06 -3.23
C VAL A 113 9.58 -6.46 -2.48
N ILE A 114 9.40 -7.18 -1.38
CA ILE A 114 10.48 -7.66 -0.53
C ILE A 114 10.43 -9.18 -0.43
N THR A 115 11.61 -9.78 -0.30
CA THR A 115 11.78 -11.18 0.11
C THR A 115 12.52 -11.16 1.44
N GLY A 116 11.98 -11.87 2.42
CA GLY A 116 12.54 -11.87 3.76
C GLY A 116 12.26 -13.15 4.50
N THR A 117 12.99 -13.33 5.58
CA THR A 117 12.80 -14.43 6.51
C THR A 117 11.89 -13.97 7.62
N TYR A 118 10.91 -14.79 7.98
CA TYR A 118 10.01 -14.54 9.09
C TYR A 118 10.02 -15.72 10.07
N ALA A 119 9.60 -15.44 11.30
CA ALA A 119 9.43 -16.42 12.35
C ALA A 119 8.05 -16.29 12.98
N LYS A 120 7.58 -17.38 13.59
CA LYS A 120 6.37 -17.38 14.40
C LYS A 120 6.73 -17.03 15.85
N SER A 121 6.07 -16.03 16.38
CA SER A 121 6.01 -15.70 17.80
C SER A 121 4.64 -16.06 18.35
N GLU A 122 4.60 -16.57 19.58
CA GLU A 122 3.36 -16.88 20.29
C GLU A 122 2.59 -15.60 20.63
N SER A 123 3.32 -14.51 20.86
CA SER A 123 2.76 -13.22 21.26
C SER A 123 2.25 -12.36 20.09
N CYS A 124 2.92 -12.41 18.92
CA CYS A 124 2.68 -11.48 17.81
C CYS A 124 2.23 -12.14 16.50
N GLY A 125 2.08 -13.46 16.45
CA GLY A 125 1.85 -14.18 15.19
C GLY A 125 3.14 -14.27 14.37
N TYR A 126 3.12 -13.86 13.10
CA TYR A 126 4.31 -13.92 12.24
C TYR A 126 5.03 -12.57 12.18
N VAL A 127 6.33 -12.60 12.40
CA VAL A 127 7.18 -11.39 12.41
C VAL A 127 8.36 -11.57 11.47
N MET A 128 8.60 -10.56 10.64
CA MET A 128 9.76 -10.49 9.77
C MET A 128 11.03 -10.33 10.59
N ILE A 129 11.97 -11.28 10.47
CA ILE A 129 13.27 -11.26 11.17
C ILE A 129 14.39 -10.67 10.31
N GLY A 130 14.24 -10.71 8.98
CA GLY A 130 15.23 -10.14 8.08
C GLY A 130 14.69 -9.95 6.67
N ILE A 131 15.22 -8.96 5.95
CA ILE A 131 14.96 -8.79 4.51
C ILE A 131 16.20 -9.28 3.78
N ASN A 132 16.00 -10.29 2.93
CA ASN A 132 17.04 -10.96 2.17
C ASN A 132 17.28 -10.24 0.85
N LYS A 133 16.18 -9.87 0.17
CA LYS A 133 16.20 -9.21 -1.13
C LYS A 133 15.06 -8.22 -1.24
N THR A 134 15.27 -7.24 -2.09
CA THR A 134 14.23 -6.37 -2.61
C THR A 134 14.23 -6.56 -4.12
N GLU A 135 13.05 -6.61 -4.73
CA GLU A 135 12.97 -6.90 -6.18
C GLU A 135 13.63 -5.81 -7.03
N HIS A 136 13.70 -4.59 -6.48
CA HIS A 136 14.36 -3.45 -7.09
C HIS A 136 15.39 -2.91 -6.11
N ASP A 137 16.43 -2.27 -6.64
CA ASP A 137 17.43 -1.60 -5.81
C ASP A 137 16.69 -0.48 -5.07
N ILE A 138 16.35 -0.70 -3.80
CA ILE A 138 15.71 0.30 -2.94
C ILE A 138 16.80 1.32 -2.60
N SER A 139 17.20 2.09 -3.60
CA SER A 139 18.15 3.16 -3.46
C SER A 139 17.54 4.21 -2.55
N ALA A 140 18.37 4.73 -1.66
CA ALA A 140 18.07 5.91 -0.87
C ALA A 140 17.62 7.10 -1.73
N ASP A 141 18.07 7.14 -2.98
CA ASP A 141 17.96 8.28 -3.88
C ASP A 141 16.88 8.09 -4.95
N ARG A 142 16.10 6.99 -4.89
CA ARG A 142 14.99 6.80 -5.83
C ARG A 142 13.97 7.94 -5.66
N PRO A 143 13.55 8.60 -6.76
CA PRO A 143 12.64 9.73 -6.66
C PRO A 143 11.29 9.29 -6.09
N ARG A 144 10.62 10.19 -5.37
CA ARG A 144 9.23 9.95 -4.96
C ARG A 144 8.30 10.22 -6.14
N PHE A 145 7.31 9.36 -6.34
CA PHE A 145 6.28 9.50 -7.35
C PHE A 145 5.65 10.90 -7.34
N GLU A 146 5.34 11.43 -6.15
CA GLU A 146 4.76 12.76 -6.00
C GLU A 146 5.72 13.92 -6.37
N GLN A 147 7.02 13.64 -6.51
CA GLN A 147 8.05 14.60 -6.93
C GLN A 147 8.42 14.48 -8.42
N LEU A 148 7.92 13.45 -9.11
CA LEU A 148 8.15 13.29 -10.54
C LEU A 148 7.46 14.43 -11.32
N GLN A 149 8.14 14.91 -12.36
CA GLN A 149 7.61 15.98 -13.20
C GLN A 149 6.69 15.40 -14.28
N ALA A 150 5.44 15.84 -14.28
CA ALA A 150 4.48 15.44 -15.29
C ALA A 150 4.91 15.92 -16.68
N GLN A 151 4.70 15.10 -17.69
CA GLN A 151 4.97 15.41 -19.10
C GLN A 151 3.72 15.19 -19.96
N ALA A 152 3.72 15.77 -21.15
CA ALA A 152 2.68 15.53 -22.13
C ALA A 152 2.63 14.04 -22.50
N GLY A 153 1.44 13.51 -22.78
CA GLY A 153 1.25 12.09 -23.08
C GLY A 153 1.97 11.68 -24.38
N GLU A 154 2.96 10.80 -24.25
CA GLU A 154 3.63 10.14 -25.38
C GLU A 154 2.84 8.92 -25.84
N LYS A 155 3.04 8.47 -27.09
CA LYS A 155 2.38 7.25 -27.58
C LYS A 155 2.90 6.03 -26.81
N MET A 156 1.97 5.20 -26.35
CA MET A 156 2.32 3.90 -25.78
C MET A 156 2.69 2.92 -26.90
N ILE A 157 3.67 2.05 -26.64
CA ILE A 157 3.99 0.95 -27.54
C ILE A 157 2.97 -0.15 -27.29
N LEU A 158 2.24 -0.54 -28.35
CA LEU A 158 1.10 -1.46 -28.25
C LEU A 158 1.28 -2.66 -29.18
N CYS A 159 0.87 -3.84 -28.72
CA CYS A 159 0.66 -5.00 -29.58
C CYS A 159 -0.53 -4.80 -30.53
N ASN A 160 -0.73 -5.67 -31.52
CA ASN A 160 -1.79 -5.51 -32.51
C ASN A 160 -3.20 -5.53 -31.89
N ALA A 161 -3.45 -6.40 -30.90
CA ALA A 161 -4.73 -6.48 -30.20
C ALA A 161 -5.04 -5.18 -29.43
N ALA A 162 -4.06 -4.68 -28.66
CA ALA A 162 -4.20 -3.41 -27.95
C ALA A 162 -4.35 -2.21 -28.91
N LYS A 163 -3.67 -2.19 -30.06
CA LYS A 163 -3.86 -1.13 -31.09
C LYS A 163 -5.27 -1.13 -31.65
N ALA A 164 -5.85 -2.31 -31.88
CA ALA A 164 -7.20 -2.44 -32.41
C ALA A 164 -8.26 -1.93 -31.42
N LYS A 165 -8.08 -2.22 -30.13
CA LYS A 165 -9.01 -1.79 -29.06
C LYS A 165 -8.78 -0.34 -28.62
N PHE A 166 -7.51 0.07 -28.50
CA PHE A 166 -7.08 1.37 -27.98
C PHE A 166 -6.20 2.11 -29.01
N PRO A 167 -6.76 2.56 -30.14
CA PRO A 167 -5.98 3.23 -31.18
C PRO A 167 -5.34 4.50 -30.62
N ALA A 168 -4.01 4.61 -30.77
CA ALA A 168 -3.21 5.72 -30.25
C ALA A 168 -3.38 5.98 -28.74
N LEU A 169 -3.45 4.93 -27.92
CA LEU A 169 -3.32 5.05 -26.46
C LEU A 169 -2.02 5.80 -26.10
N LYS A 170 -2.13 6.79 -25.23
CA LYS A 170 -0.97 7.52 -24.72
C LYS A 170 -0.63 7.10 -23.30
N LYS A 171 0.64 7.18 -22.97
CA LYS A 171 1.16 7.04 -21.62
C LYS A 171 0.47 8.05 -20.70
N GLY A 172 0.07 7.61 -19.52
CA GLY A 172 -0.58 8.47 -18.53
C GLY A 172 -2.08 8.69 -18.71
N GLU A 173 -2.69 8.11 -19.75
CA GLU A 173 -4.13 8.25 -19.96
C GLU A 173 -4.93 7.53 -18.89
N ARG A 174 -6.11 8.10 -18.59
CA ARG A 174 -7.18 7.49 -17.80
C ARG A 174 -8.31 7.16 -18.76
N VAL A 175 -8.34 5.92 -19.20
CA VAL A 175 -9.33 5.37 -20.12
C VAL A 175 -10.47 4.81 -19.29
N LEU A 176 -11.66 5.35 -19.53
CA LEU A 176 -12.90 4.81 -19.03
C LEU A 176 -13.56 3.99 -20.13
N MET A 177 -13.88 2.74 -19.87
CA MET A 177 -14.63 1.89 -20.78
C MET A 177 -16.06 1.72 -20.28
N SER A 178 -16.99 1.48 -21.19
CA SER A 178 -18.27 0.84 -20.79
C SER A 178 -17.97 -0.48 -20.07
N SER A 179 -18.72 -0.76 -18.98
CA SER A 179 -18.61 -1.98 -18.15
C SER A 179 -18.07 -3.21 -18.89
N PHE A 180 -16.97 -3.78 -18.38
CA PHE A 180 -16.33 -4.98 -18.91
C PHE A 180 -16.14 -6.02 -17.82
N THR A 181 -16.20 -7.30 -18.19
CA THR A 181 -16.08 -8.40 -17.22
C THR A 181 -14.63 -8.61 -16.79
N ALA A 182 -14.41 -9.31 -15.66
CA ALA A 182 -13.07 -9.70 -15.24
C ALA A 182 -12.32 -10.52 -16.32
N GLU A 183 -13.01 -11.36 -17.11
CA GLU A 183 -12.41 -12.04 -18.26
C GLU A 183 -11.87 -11.08 -19.32
N GLU A 184 -12.63 -10.03 -19.66
CA GLU A 184 -12.19 -9.03 -20.62
C GLU A 184 -11.02 -8.22 -20.05
N GLY A 185 -11.10 -7.82 -18.79
CA GLY A 185 -10.02 -7.14 -18.07
C GLY A 185 -8.73 -7.96 -18.06
N LYS A 186 -8.82 -9.27 -17.80
CA LYS A 186 -7.65 -10.16 -17.82
C LYS A 186 -7.03 -10.26 -19.22
N LYS A 187 -7.85 -10.38 -20.27
CA LYS A 187 -7.34 -10.37 -21.66
C LYS A 187 -6.64 -9.06 -22.00
N ILE A 188 -7.18 -7.93 -21.54
CA ILE A 188 -6.57 -6.62 -21.75
C ILE A 188 -5.23 -6.52 -21.00
N SER A 189 -5.14 -7.03 -19.77
CA SER A 189 -3.91 -6.93 -18.97
C SER A 189 -2.75 -7.72 -19.59
N GLU A 190 -3.03 -8.85 -20.23
CA GLU A 190 -2.03 -9.66 -20.97
C GLU A 190 -1.40 -8.93 -22.16
N TRP A 191 -1.96 -7.80 -22.62
CA TRP A 191 -1.40 -7.02 -23.72
C TRP A 191 -0.24 -6.11 -23.31
N PHE A 192 -0.03 -5.91 -22.01
CA PHE A 192 0.95 -4.98 -21.47
C PHE A 192 1.97 -5.70 -20.58
N GLU A 193 3.26 -5.33 -20.74
CA GLU A 193 4.36 -5.96 -20.00
C GLU A 193 4.29 -5.70 -18.49
N ASN A 194 4.08 -4.44 -18.09
CA ASN A 194 4.00 -4.03 -16.70
C ASN A 194 2.53 -3.73 -16.32
N CYS A 195 1.69 -4.76 -16.31
CA CYS A 195 0.26 -4.60 -15.99
C CYS A 195 -0.07 -5.07 -14.57
N LEU A 196 -0.83 -4.26 -13.83
CA LEU A 196 -1.51 -4.67 -12.60
C LEU A 196 -3.00 -4.81 -12.87
N PHE A 197 -3.53 -6.02 -12.73
CA PHE A 197 -4.95 -6.33 -12.92
C PHE A 197 -5.66 -6.36 -11.57
N ILE A 198 -6.77 -5.64 -11.45
CA ILE A 198 -7.57 -5.47 -10.23
C ILE A 198 -9.02 -5.85 -10.55
N PRO A 199 -9.40 -7.13 -10.45
CA PRO A 199 -10.78 -7.54 -10.62
C PRO A 199 -11.57 -7.28 -9.33
N ILE A 200 -12.65 -6.51 -9.40
CA ILE A 200 -13.47 -6.09 -8.25
C ILE A 200 -14.88 -6.68 -8.35
N GLY A 201 -15.44 -7.08 -7.21
CA GLY A 201 -16.77 -7.68 -7.15
C GLY A 201 -16.77 -9.10 -7.71
N VAL A 202 -15.64 -9.80 -7.57
CA VAL A 202 -15.46 -11.15 -8.10
C VAL A 202 -16.30 -12.14 -7.28
N LEU A 203 -17.05 -13.00 -7.96
CA LEU A 203 -17.86 -14.04 -7.31
C LEU A 203 -16.97 -15.19 -6.76
N PRO A 204 -17.37 -15.91 -5.71
CA PRO A 204 -16.56 -16.97 -5.09
C PRO A 204 -16.14 -18.09 -6.04
N GLU A 205 -17.01 -18.45 -6.97
CA GLU A 205 -16.76 -19.48 -7.98
C GLU A 205 -15.84 -19.02 -9.12
N SER A 206 -15.47 -17.74 -9.14
CA SER A 206 -14.62 -17.19 -10.19
C SER A 206 -13.17 -17.64 -10.03
N LYS A 207 -12.55 -17.96 -11.16
CA LYS A 207 -11.10 -18.25 -11.25
C LYS A 207 -10.21 -17.03 -10.97
N PHE A 208 -10.76 -15.82 -10.91
CA PHE A 208 -9.98 -14.61 -10.66
C PHE A 208 -9.72 -14.34 -9.18
N ASN A 209 -10.27 -15.15 -8.27
CA ASN A 209 -9.98 -15.03 -6.83
C ASN A 209 -8.48 -15.29 -6.51
N ASP A 210 -7.75 -15.97 -7.41
CA ASP A 210 -6.31 -16.21 -7.28
C ASP A 210 -5.45 -15.06 -7.84
N GLU A 211 -6.04 -14.01 -8.43
CA GLU A 211 -5.29 -12.85 -8.91
C GLU A 211 -4.74 -12.03 -7.73
N GLN A 212 -3.51 -11.52 -7.88
CA GLN A 212 -2.78 -10.84 -6.79
C GLN A 212 -3.55 -9.68 -6.13
N PHE A 213 -4.38 -8.98 -6.90
CA PHE A 213 -5.17 -7.83 -6.42
C PHE A 213 -6.67 -8.05 -6.60
N ALA A 214 -7.12 -9.31 -6.52
CA ALA A 214 -8.54 -9.62 -6.53
C ALA A 214 -9.27 -9.00 -5.34
N VAL A 215 -10.44 -8.45 -5.60
CA VAL A 215 -11.38 -7.97 -4.59
C VAL A 215 -12.68 -8.78 -4.74
N PRO A 216 -12.80 -9.92 -4.04
CA PRO A 216 -14.03 -10.69 -3.96
C PRO A 216 -15.22 -9.84 -3.49
N PHE A 217 -16.43 -10.19 -3.94
CA PHE A 217 -17.65 -9.43 -3.62
C PHE A 217 -18.01 -9.42 -2.12
N ASP A 218 -17.53 -10.40 -1.36
CA ASP A 218 -17.73 -10.59 0.08
C ASP A 218 -16.55 -10.10 0.93
N MET A 219 -15.52 -9.54 0.29
CA MET A 219 -14.38 -8.92 0.98
C MET A 219 -14.85 -7.70 1.78
N SER A 220 -14.28 -7.50 2.98
CA SER A 220 -14.58 -6.32 3.78
C SER A 220 -14.21 -5.03 3.05
N ALA A 221 -14.87 -3.91 3.35
CA ALA A 221 -14.53 -2.63 2.73
C ALA A 221 -13.10 -2.18 3.06
N GLU A 222 -12.62 -2.49 4.27
CA GLU A 222 -11.26 -2.17 4.71
C GLU A 222 -10.22 -2.97 3.92
N ASP A 223 -10.43 -4.28 3.76
CA ASP A 223 -9.52 -5.14 3.00
C ASP A 223 -9.57 -4.82 1.51
N SER A 224 -10.74 -4.51 0.97
CA SER A 224 -10.92 -4.06 -0.41
C SER A 224 -10.09 -2.80 -0.67
N THR A 225 -10.19 -1.80 0.21
CA THR A 225 -9.40 -0.58 0.12
C THR A 225 -7.90 -0.85 0.29
N LYS A 226 -7.50 -1.71 1.25
CA LYS A 226 -6.10 -2.12 1.44
C LYS A 226 -5.52 -2.76 0.18
N THR A 227 -6.20 -3.73 -0.42
CA THR A 227 -5.77 -4.44 -1.64
C THR A 227 -5.56 -3.48 -2.80
N VAL A 228 -6.54 -2.60 -3.03
CA VAL A 228 -6.48 -1.62 -4.12
C VAL A 228 -5.38 -0.58 -3.91
N LEU A 229 -5.23 -0.05 -2.69
CA LEU A 229 -4.16 0.90 -2.37
C LEU A 229 -2.78 0.25 -2.42
N THR A 230 -2.67 -1.05 -2.13
CA THR A 230 -1.46 -1.84 -2.31
C THR A 230 -1.10 -1.91 -3.80
N ALA A 231 -2.06 -2.21 -4.68
CA ALA A 231 -1.87 -2.21 -6.13
C ALA A 231 -1.43 -0.85 -6.67
N VAL A 232 -2.09 0.24 -6.25
CA VAL A 232 -1.72 1.61 -6.64
C VAL A 232 -0.31 1.96 -6.15
N SER A 233 0.02 1.59 -4.91
CA SER A 233 1.35 1.84 -4.36
C SER A 233 2.42 1.06 -5.11
N ARG A 234 2.14 -0.19 -5.49
CA ARG A 234 3.01 -1.01 -6.33
C ARG A 234 3.24 -0.39 -7.70
N ALA A 235 2.19 0.11 -8.35
CA ALA A 235 2.30 0.83 -9.63
C ALA A 235 3.20 2.06 -9.51
N LYS A 236 3.10 2.82 -8.41
CA LYS A 236 3.98 3.96 -8.14
C LYS A 236 5.45 3.54 -8.03
N ARG A 237 5.76 2.43 -7.34
CA ARG A 237 7.14 1.93 -7.22
C ARG A 237 7.72 1.56 -8.60
N LEU A 238 6.95 0.84 -9.42
CA LEU A 238 7.35 0.51 -10.79
C LEU A 238 7.56 1.77 -11.66
N CYS A 239 6.71 2.79 -11.51
CA CYS A 239 6.85 4.06 -12.23
C CYS A 239 8.12 4.83 -11.81
N GLU A 240 8.47 4.82 -10.51
CA GLU A 240 9.71 5.42 -9.99
C GLU A 240 10.98 4.71 -10.48
N GLU A 241 10.87 3.48 -10.95
CA GLU A 241 11.94 2.74 -11.64
C GLU A 241 12.02 3.04 -13.14
N GLY A 242 11.11 3.87 -13.64
CA GLY A 242 11.07 4.29 -15.04
C GLY A 242 10.22 3.38 -15.94
N LYS A 243 9.37 2.54 -15.35
CA LYS A 243 8.49 1.65 -16.11
C LYS A 243 7.21 2.38 -16.54
N ASP A 244 6.71 1.97 -17.69
CA ASP A 244 5.38 2.32 -18.17
C ASP A 244 4.38 1.27 -17.67
N VAL A 245 3.66 1.61 -16.61
CA VAL A 245 2.73 0.73 -15.91
C VAL A 245 1.32 0.91 -16.45
N VAL A 246 0.57 -0.18 -16.58
CA VAL A 246 -0.86 -0.15 -16.87
C VAL A 246 -1.63 -0.75 -15.70
N ILE A 247 -2.63 -0.04 -15.21
CA ILE A 247 -3.60 -0.59 -14.26
C ILE A 247 -4.86 -0.91 -15.05
N VAL A 248 -5.32 -2.16 -14.98
CA VAL A 248 -6.62 -2.59 -15.53
C VAL A 248 -7.52 -2.94 -14.36
N ALA A 249 -8.59 -2.17 -14.16
CA ALA A 249 -9.55 -2.39 -13.07
C ALA A 249 -10.94 -2.68 -13.64
N SER A 250 -11.51 -3.85 -13.34
CA SER A 250 -12.90 -4.20 -13.71
C SER A 250 -13.80 -4.10 -12.48
N GLY A 251 -15.00 -3.55 -12.63
CA GLY A 251 -15.94 -3.34 -11.55
C GLY A 251 -15.53 -2.19 -10.62
N LEU A 252 -14.86 -1.15 -11.12
CA LEU A 252 -14.33 -0.07 -10.25
C LEU A 252 -15.40 0.53 -9.32
N SER A 253 -16.61 0.71 -9.83
CA SER A 253 -17.76 1.24 -9.08
C SER A 253 -18.31 0.33 -7.99
N LEU A 254 -17.87 -0.93 -7.92
CA LEU A 254 -18.25 -1.91 -6.91
C LEU A 254 -17.39 -1.79 -5.63
N LEU A 255 -16.31 -1.00 -5.64
CA LEU A 255 -15.49 -0.76 -4.44
C LEU A 255 -16.29 -0.06 -3.32
N GLY A 256 -17.20 0.84 -3.66
CA GLY A 256 -18.02 1.58 -2.70
C GLY A 256 -17.27 2.67 -1.92
N ASP A 257 -15.94 2.59 -1.81
CA ASP A 257 -15.07 3.63 -1.28
C ASP A 257 -14.60 4.57 -2.39
N ARG A 258 -15.17 5.78 -2.42
CA ARG A 258 -14.86 6.81 -3.43
C ARG A 258 -13.41 7.30 -3.37
N ASP A 259 -12.78 7.30 -2.20
CA ASP A 259 -11.39 7.74 -2.08
C ASP A 259 -10.45 6.68 -2.65
N ALA A 260 -10.75 5.39 -2.44
CA ALA A 260 -10.03 4.28 -3.05
C ALA A 260 -10.23 4.25 -4.58
N GLU A 261 -11.47 4.37 -5.06
CA GLU A 261 -11.78 4.48 -6.49
C GLU A 261 -11.01 5.64 -7.16
N ARG A 262 -10.98 6.81 -6.51
CA ARG A 262 -10.22 7.97 -6.97
C ARG A 262 -8.71 7.73 -6.91
N ALA A 263 -8.21 6.98 -5.93
CA ALA A 263 -6.80 6.63 -5.84
C ALA A 263 -6.37 5.76 -7.02
N VAL A 264 -7.21 4.82 -7.46
CA VAL A 264 -6.98 3.99 -8.66
C VAL A 264 -7.05 4.84 -9.91
N PHE A 265 -8.20 5.46 -10.18
CA PHE A 265 -8.40 6.13 -11.45
C PHE A 265 -7.51 7.36 -11.59
N GLY A 266 -7.38 8.15 -10.51
CA GLY A 266 -6.66 9.42 -10.49
C GLY A 266 -5.13 9.32 -10.52
N VAL A 267 -4.55 8.11 -10.39
CA VAL A 267 -3.09 7.93 -10.44
C VAL A 267 -2.53 8.10 -11.85
N GLY A 268 -3.37 7.96 -12.89
CA GLY A 268 -2.95 7.96 -14.28
C GLY A 268 -2.27 9.27 -14.71
N ARG A 269 -0.97 9.20 -15.00
CA ARG A 269 -0.08 10.34 -15.33
C ARG A 269 1.14 9.86 -16.11
N ASN A 270 1.63 10.71 -17.02
CA ASN A 270 2.91 10.53 -17.70
C ASN A 270 3.98 11.38 -17.03
N PHE A 271 5.17 10.83 -16.80
CA PHE A 271 6.30 11.54 -16.24
C PHE A 271 7.53 11.42 -17.15
N ASN A 272 8.54 12.22 -16.85
CA ASN A 272 9.85 12.15 -17.51
C ASN A 272 10.63 10.85 -17.29
N TYR A 273 10.18 10.00 -16.37
CA TYR A 273 10.90 8.79 -15.95
C TYR A 273 10.13 7.53 -16.37
N GLY A 274 8.85 7.45 -16.02
CA GLY A 274 7.94 6.38 -16.39
C GLY A 274 6.51 6.90 -16.44
N SER A 275 5.53 6.01 -16.56
CA SER A 275 4.13 6.41 -16.63
C SER A 275 3.23 5.42 -15.91
N ILE A 276 2.05 5.90 -15.50
CA ILE A 276 0.96 5.03 -15.08
C ILE A 276 -0.24 5.36 -15.94
N THR A 277 -0.73 4.38 -16.70
CA THR A 277 -1.95 4.46 -17.50
C THR A 277 -3.02 3.64 -16.82
N VAL A 278 -4.25 4.12 -16.76
CA VAL A 278 -5.36 3.42 -16.11
C VAL A 278 -6.43 3.12 -17.14
N ILE A 279 -6.85 1.87 -17.20
CA ILE A 279 -8.00 1.39 -17.97
C ILE A 279 -8.98 0.84 -16.94
N ALA A 280 -10.09 1.52 -16.75
CA ALA A 280 -11.12 1.11 -15.82
C ALA A 280 -12.48 1.15 -16.49
N ASP A 281 -13.42 0.38 -15.98
CA ASP A 281 -14.81 0.54 -16.33
C ASP A 281 -15.57 1.40 -15.32
N GLU A 282 -16.68 1.97 -15.78
CA GLU A 282 -17.72 2.55 -14.93
C GLU A 282 -19.08 2.07 -15.43
N ASP A 283 -19.97 1.82 -14.48
CA ASP A 283 -21.34 1.44 -14.78
C ASP A 283 -22.06 2.56 -15.55
N LYS A 284 -22.74 2.22 -16.65
CA LYS A 284 -23.28 3.20 -17.61
C LYS A 284 -24.30 4.16 -17.00
N GLU A 285 -25.00 3.76 -15.94
CA GLU A 285 -25.95 4.63 -15.22
C GLU A 285 -25.26 5.83 -14.53
N LYS A 286 -23.93 5.83 -14.48
CA LYS A 286 -23.10 6.93 -13.98
C LYS A 286 -22.34 7.67 -15.09
N GLU A 287 -22.83 7.71 -16.33
CA GLU A 287 -22.20 8.44 -17.46
C GLU A 287 -21.97 9.96 -17.19
N ASN A 288 -22.62 10.55 -16.18
CA ASN A 288 -22.35 11.92 -15.68
C ASN A 288 -21.55 11.97 -14.36
N GLY A 289 -20.91 10.86 -14.01
CA GLY A 289 -20.16 10.62 -12.78
C GLY A 289 -18.85 11.40 -12.70
N ALA A 290 -18.24 11.37 -11.51
CA ALA A 290 -16.99 12.08 -11.26
C ALA A 290 -15.82 11.52 -12.09
N TYR A 291 -15.87 10.23 -12.48
CA TYR A 291 -14.80 9.58 -13.24
C TYR A 291 -14.89 9.87 -14.73
N ALA A 292 -16.08 9.88 -15.33
CA ALA A 292 -16.29 10.40 -16.69
C ALA A 292 -15.67 11.82 -16.87
N LYS A 293 -15.78 12.69 -15.87
CA LYS A 293 -15.15 14.03 -15.88
C LYS A 293 -13.63 14.01 -15.73
N ALA A 294 -13.10 13.01 -15.04
CA ALA A 294 -11.66 12.85 -14.82
C ALA A 294 -10.98 12.05 -15.93
N ALA A 295 -11.75 11.31 -16.73
CA ALA A 295 -11.27 10.48 -17.82
C ALA A 295 -10.63 11.35 -18.89
N THR A 296 -9.48 10.90 -19.40
CA THR A 296 -8.87 11.52 -20.58
C THR A 296 -9.44 10.94 -21.87
N ARG A 297 -10.06 9.76 -21.78
CA ARG A 297 -10.69 9.05 -22.89
C ARG A 297 -11.85 8.20 -22.38
N ILE A 298 -12.95 8.19 -23.11
CA ILE A 298 -14.10 7.30 -22.87
C ILE A 298 -14.28 6.43 -24.11
N ILE A 299 -14.45 5.12 -23.94
CA ILE A 299 -14.59 4.12 -25.02
C ILE A 299 -15.81 3.23 -24.77
#